data_AF-A0A2V5NRF0-F1
#
_entry.id   AF-A0A2V5NRF0-F1
#
_cell.length_a   1.000
_cell.length_b   1.000
_cell.length_c   1.000
_cell.angle_alpha   90.00
_cell.angle_beta   90.00
_cell.angle_gamma   90.00
#
_symmetry.space_group_name_H-M   'P 1'
#
loop_
_entity.id
_entity.type
_entity.pdbx_description
1 polymer ?
#
loop_
_entity_poly.entity_id
_entity_poly.type
_entity_poly.pdbx_seq_one_letter_code
_entity_poly.pdbx_strand_id
1 'polypeptide(L)'
;HNGGTYVNMDGPAFSTRAESELNHQHGFDVIAMTNLPEAKLAREAEIAFATMAMITDYDAWKIEEEPVSADIVLSHLVANAETARRVIVDVTPRIPNEPNWPEHFALDRALVTDRKFWPQATVEKLRPILGRFVAE
;
A
#
# COMPACT_ATOMS: atom_id res chain seq x y z
N HIS A 1 -15.11 -5.48 -4.10
CA HIS A 1 -14.73 -6.60 -3.23
C HIS A 1 -14.56 -6.09 -1.80
N ASN A 2 -14.87 -6.91 -0.78
CA ASN A 2 -14.68 -6.54 0.64
C ASN A 2 -13.43 -7.24 1.19
N GLY A 3 -12.25 -6.76 0.80
CA GLY A 3 -10.95 -7.36 1.11
C GLY A 3 -10.30 -8.05 -0.09
N GLY A 4 -9.08 -8.54 0.16
CA GLY A 4 -8.22 -9.26 -0.79
C GLY A 4 -6.76 -9.21 -0.35
N THR A 5 -5.95 -10.17 -0.79
CA THR A 5 -4.52 -10.27 -0.53
C THR A 5 -3.74 -9.70 -1.70
N TYR A 6 -3.02 -8.61 -1.45
CA TYR A 6 -2.18 -7.95 -2.43
C TYR A 6 -0.78 -8.57 -2.45
N VAL A 7 -0.26 -8.89 -3.63
CA VAL A 7 1.16 -9.21 -3.85
C VAL A 7 1.87 -8.07 -4.56
N ASN A 8 3.00 -7.63 -3.99
CA ASN A 8 3.87 -6.65 -4.64
C ASN A 8 4.97 -7.37 -5.42
N MET A 9 5.16 -7.02 -6.68
CA MET A 9 6.33 -7.41 -7.47
C MET A 9 7.18 -6.17 -7.79
N ASP A 10 8.45 -6.35 -8.12
CA ASP A 10 9.37 -5.22 -8.36
C ASP A 10 9.09 -4.51 -9.70
N GLY A 11 8.61 -5.22 -10.73
CA GLY A 11 8.48 -4.68 -12.09
C GLY A 11 9.85 -4.37 -12.75
N PRO A 12 9.89 -3.63 -13.89
CA PRO A 12 8.76 -3.09 -14.66
C PRO A 12 8.11 -4.12 -15.59
N ALA A 13 8.71 -5.30 -15.76
CA ALA A 13 8.11 -6.38 -16.52
C ALA A 13 6.88 -6.93 -15.79
N PHE A 14 5.84 -7.28 -16.54
CA PHE A 14 4.72 -8.05 -16.01
C PHE A 14 5.16 -9.48 -15.69
N SER A 15 4.37 -10.16 -14.85
CA SER A 15 4.62 -11.54 -14.50
C SER A 15 4.60 -12.46 -15.72
N THR A 16 5.51 -13.41 -15.74
CA THR A 16 5.35 -14.61 -16.56
C THR A 16 4.11 -15.39 -16.11
N ARG A 17 3.57 -16.24 -16.99
CA ARG A 17 2.42 -17.08 -16.63
C ARG A 17 2.70 -17.98 -15.42
N ALA A 18 3.91 -18.52 -15.31
CA ALA A 18 4.29 -19.36 -14.18
C ALA A 18 4.26 -18.59 -12.85
N GLU A 19 4.71 -17.33 -12.84
CA GLU A 19 4.62 -16.46 -11.65
C GLU A 19 3.16 -16.12 -11.32
N SER A 20 2.35 -15.81 -12.33
CA SER A 20 0.92 -15.51 -12.17
C SER A 20 0.15 -16.71 -11.58
N GLU A 21 0.38 -17.91 -12.13
CA GLU A 21 -0.20 -19.16 -11.62
C GLU A 21 0.25 -19.46 -10.18
N LEU A 22 1.53 -19.26 -9.86
CA LEU A 22 2.05 -19.43 -8.50
C LEU A 22 1.37 -18.46 -7.52
N ASN A 23 1.24 -17.18 -7.89
CA ASN A 23 0.58 -16.19 -7.05
C ASN A 23 -0.89 -16.55 -6.79
N HIS A 24 -1.58 -17.01 -7.83
CA HIS A 24 -2.96 -17.48 -7.71
C HIS A 24 -3.07 -18.71 -6.79
N GLN A 25 -2.18 -19.69 -6.94
CA GLN A 25 -2.12 -20.88 -6.08
C GLN A 25 -1.82 -20.52 -4.61
N HIS A 26 -1.07 -19.44 -4.37
CA HIS A 26 -0.81 -18.91 -3.04
C HIS A 26 -1.96 -18.06 -2.46
N GLY A 27 -3.07 -17.90 -3.19
CA GLY A 27 -4.26 -17.19 -2.72
C GLY A 27 -4.12 -15.67 -2.77
N PHE A 28 -3.21 -15.12 -3.59
CA PHE A 28 -3.20 -13.69 -3.85
C PHE A 28 -4.36 -13.32 -4.77
N ASP A 29 -5.03 -12.21 -4.44
CA ASP A 29 -6.20 -11.72 -5.17
C ASP A 29 -5.83 -10.65 -6.20
N VAL A 30 -4.81 -9.83 -5.91
CA VAL A 30 -4.35 -8.74 -6.79
C VAL A 30 -2.83 -8.63 -6.78
N ILE A 31 -2.26 -8.28 -7.93
CA ILE A 31 -0.83 -8.00 -8.11
C ILE A 31 -0.62 -6.56 -8.57
N ALA A 32 0.40 -5.90 -8.02
CA ALA A 32 0.86 -4.60 -8.48
C ALA A 32 2.30 -4.34 -7.98
N MET A 33 2.81 -3.11 -8.19
CA MET A 33 4.23 -2.81 -8.05
C MET A 33 4.56 -1.70 -7.04
N THR A 34 3.57 -1.08 -6.38
CA THR A 34 3.76 0.21 -5.68
C THR A 34 3.51 0.22 -4.17
N ASN A 35 2.56 -0.56 -3.65
CA ASN A 35 2.21 -0.44 -2.22
C ASN A 35 3.25 -1.03 -1.25
N LEU A 36 4.27 -1.73 -1.75
CA LEU A 36 5.47 -2.05 -0.98
C LEU A 36 6.67 -1.30 -1.58
N PRO A 37 7.42 -0.50 -0.81
CA PRO A 37 7.42 -0.39 0.65
C PRO A 37 6.44 0.62 1.26
N GLU A 38 5.58 1.27 0.49
CA GLU A 38 4.70 2.37 0.94
C GLU A 38 3.90 2.04 2.22
N ALA A 39 3.23 0.89 2.27
CA ALA A 39 2.45 0.46 3.44
C ALA A 39 3.31 0.25 4.69
N LYS A 40 4.57 -0.21 4.53
CA LYS A 40 5.51 -0.36 5.65
C LYS A 40 5.96 1.00 6.16
N LEU A 41 6.31 1.91 5.26
CA LEU A 41 6.73 3.27 5.60
C LEU A 41 5.60 4.07 6.26
N ALA A 42 4.35 3.93 5.78
CA ALA A 42 3.20 4.54 6.42
C ALA A 42 3.01 4.03 7.85
N ARG A 43 3.18 2.71 8.07
CA ARG A 43 3.12 2.13 9.42
C ARG A 43 4.23 2.64 10.33
N GLU A 44 5.46 2.73 9.82
CA GLU A 44 6.59 3.32 10.57
C GLU A 44 6.39 4.81 10.87
N ALA A 45 5.65 5.52 10.03
CA ALA A 45 5.27 6.91 10.23
C ALA A 45 4.03 7.10 11.13
N GLU A 46 3.48 6.02 11.70
CA GLU A 46 2.22 6.03 12.47
C GLU A 46 1.02 6.60 11.68
N ILE A 47 0.93 6.30 10.38
CA ILE A 47 -0.17 6.71 9.50
C ILE A 47 -1.06 5.49 9.22
N ALA A 48 -2.38 5.62 9.46
CA ALA A 48 -3.34 4.62 9.01
C ALA A 48 -3.37 4.58 7.47
N PHE A 49 -3.08 3.42 6.90
CA PHE A 49 -2.93 3.22 5.46
C PHE A 49 -3.92 2.17 4.97
N ALA A 50 -4.61 2.47 3.86
CA ALA A 50 -5.50 1.56 3.18
C ALA A 50 -5.35 1.68 1.66
N THR A 51 -5.38 0.55 0.97
CA THR A 51 -5.30 0.49 -0.49
C THR A 51 -6.69 0.36 -1.11
N MET A 52 -6.98 1.20 -2.10
CA MET A 52 -8.06 0.99 -3.06
C MET A 52 -7.45 0.49 -4.38
N ALA A 53 -7.40 -0.82 -4.56
CA ALA A 53 -6.87 -1.43 -5.79
C ALA A 53 -7.92 -1.37 -6.90
N MET A 54 -7.54 -0.83 -8.05
CA MET A 54 -8.39 -0.72 -9.23
C MET A 54 -7.96 -1.79 -10.25
N ILE A 55 -8.80 -2.80 -10.45
CA ILE A 55 -8.48 -3.92 -11.34
C ILE A 55 -8.46 -3.44 -12.80
N THR A 56 -7.37 -3.71 -13.50
CA THR A 56 -7.18 -3.37 -14.92
C THR A 56 -7.17 -4.58 -15.83
N ASP A 57 -6.87 -5.77 -15.33
CA ASP A 57 -6.71 -6.97 -16.14
C ASP A 57 -6.62 -8.20 -15.22
N TYR A 58 -6.45 -9.37 -15.82
CA TYR A 58 -6.33 -10.65 -15.11
C TYR A 58 -4.87 -11.13 -15.01
N ASP A 59 -3.88 -10.24 -15.15
CA ASP A 59 -2.47 -10.61 -15.25
C ASP A 59 -2.27 -11.67 -16.37
N ALA A 60 -1.41 -12.68 -16.18
CA ALA A 60 -1.09 -13.67 -17.22
C ALA A 60 -1.71 -15.06 -17.00
N TRP A 61 -2.44 -15.31 -15.90
CA TRP A 61 -2.92 -16.66 -15.55
C TRP A 61 -4.11 -17.13 -16.39
N LYS A 62 -4.96 -16.22 -16.87
CA LYS A 62 -6.19 -16.58 -17.58
C LYS A 62 -5.93 -16.76 -19.08
N ILE A 63 -5.91 -18.01 -19.53
CA ILE A 63 -5.54 -18.41 -20.91
C ILE A 63 -6.57 -17.94 -21.96
N GLU A 64 -7.83 -17.78 -21.57
CA GLU A 64 -8.93 -17.39 -22.47
C GLU A 64 -9.02 -15.88 -22.73
N GLU A 65 -8.26 -15.07 -21.98
CA GLU A 65 -8.20 -13.62 -22.14
C GLU A 65 -6.87 -13.20 -22.78
N GLU A 66 -6.85 -12.02 -23.40
CA GLU A 66 -5.58 -11.44 -23.85
C GLU A 66 -4.65 -11.16 -22.66
N PRO A 67 -3.35 -11.51 -22.75
CA PRO A 67 -2.39 -11.17 -21.73
C PRO A 67 -2.33 -9.66 -21.49
N VAL A 68 -1.99 -9.27 -20.25
CA VAL A 68 -1.82 -7.86 -19.89
C VAL A 68 -0.87 -7.14 -20.87
N SER A 69 -1.33 -5.98 -21.34
CA SER A 69 -0.54 -5.05 -22.16
C SER A 69 -0.67 -3.64 -21.61
N ALA A 70 0.31 -2.78 -21.90
CA ALA A 70 0.30 -1.39 -21.43
C ALA A 70 -0.94 -0.61 -21.90
N ASP A 71 -1.44 -0.90 -23.11
CA ASP A 71 -2.61 -0.24 -23.68
C ASP A 71 -3.91 -0.64 -22.97
N ILE A 72 -4.09 -1.93 -22.67
CA ILE A 72 -5.25 -2.43 -21.91
C ILE A 72 -5.25 -1.79 -20.51
N VAL A 73 -4.10 -1.80 -19.84
CA VAL A 73 -3.93 -1.20 -18.51
C VAL A 73 -4.30 0.28 -18.54
N LEU A 74 -3.77 1.04 -19.51
CA LEU A 74 -4.04 2.48 -19.59
C LEU A 74 -5.52 2.79 -19.85
N SER A 75 -6.19 2.00 -20.70
CA SER A 75 -7.61 2.19 -20.99
C SER A 75 -8.50 1.99 -19.76
N HIS A 76 -8.27 0.92 -19.00
CA HIS A 76 -9.02 0.65 -17.78
C HIS A 76 -8.62 1.59 -16.65
N LEU A 77 -7.37 2.05 -16.59
CA LEU A 77 -6.92 3.05 -15.61
C LEU A 77 -7.72 4.35 -15.73
N VAL A 78 -7.94 4.86 -16.95
CA VAL A 78 -8.72 6.08 -17.17
C VAL A 78 -10.17 5.88 -16.73
N ALA A 79 -10.80 4.76 -17.08
CA ALA A 79 -12.16 4.44 -16.65
C ALA A 79 -12.27 4.30 -15.11
N ASN A 80 -11.26 3.69 -14.50
CA ASN A 80 -11.17 3.50 -13.06
C ASN A 80 -10.92 4.81 -12.31
N ALA A 81 -10.21 5.77 -12.89
CA ALA A 81 -9.87 7.03 -12.24
C ALA A 81 -11.11 7.84 -11.84
N GLU A 82 -12.17 7.84 -12.65
CA GLU A 82 -13.41 8.53 -12.30
C GLU A 82 -14.13 7.87 -11.13
N THR A 83 -14.14 6.54 -11.11
CA THR A 83 -14.72 5.76 -10.00
C THR A 83 -13.93 5.99 -8.73
N ALA A 84 -12.60 5.92 -8.79
CA ALA A 84 -11.70 6.21 -7.67
C ALA A 84 -11.94 7.62 -7.11
N ARG A 85 -12.04 8.64 -7.97
CA ARG A 85 -12.34 10.03 -7.56
C ARG A 85 -13.65 10.11 -6.77
N ARG A 86 -14.71 9.47 -7.26
CA ARG A 86 -16.01 9.45 -6.58
C ARG A 86 -15.93 8.80 -5.21
N VAL A 87 -15.22 7.68 -5.10
CA VAL A 87 -15.02 6.98 -3.82
C VAL A 87 -14.24 7.85 -2.84
N ILE A 88 -13.15 8.49 -3.28
CA ILE A 88 -12.35 9.38 -2.42
C ILE A 88 -13.20 10.52 -1.87
N VAL A 89 -14.01 11.18 -2.71
CA VAL A 89 -14.90 12.26 -2.27
C VAL A 89 -15.94 11.76 -1.24
N ASP A 90 -16.47 10.56 -1.43
CA ASP A 90 -17.48 9.97 -0.54
C ASP A 90 -16.89 9.49 0.80
N VAL A 91 -15.67 8.94 0.79
CA VAL A 91 -15.01 8.36 1.98
C VAL A 91 -14.34 9.42 2.83
N THR A 92 -13.72 10.44 2.25
CA THR A 92 -12.99 11.49 2.98
C THR A 92 -13.77 12.08 4.17
N PRO A 93 -15.04 12.52 4.05
CA PRO A 93 -15.79 13.07 5.19
C PRO A 93 -16.14 12.04 6.28
N ARG A 94 -15.97 10.74 6.02
CA ARG A 94 -16.21 9.65 6.99
C ARG A 94 -14.94 9.26 7.76
N ILE A 95 -13.78 9.75 7.33
CA ILE A 95 -12.53 9.52 8.04
C ILE A 95 -12.50 10.41 9.29
N PRO A 96 -12.28 9.85 10.49
CA PRO A 96 -12.15 10.65 11.71
C PRO A 96 -11.00 11.65 11.62
N ASN A 97 -11.21 12.86 12.15
CA ASN A 97 -10.16 13.88 12.22
C ASN A 97 -9.13 13.58 13.32
N GLU A 98 -9.51 12.82 14.34
CA GLU A 98 -8.65 12.46 15.46
C GLU A 98 -7.99 11.09 15.21
N PRO A 99 -6.65 10.99 15.33
CA PRO A 99 -5.94 9.73 15.12
C PRO A 99 -6.16 8.78 16.30
N ASN A 100 -7.18 7.93 16.22
CA ASN A 100 -7.60 7.04 17.32
C ASN A 100 -7.52 5.53 17.02
N TRP A 101 -6.87 5.15 15.92
CA TRP A 101 -6.64 3.75 15.53
C TRP A 101 -5.28 3.21 16.01
N PRO A 102 -5.13 1.89 16.20
CA PRO A 102 -3.89 1.27 16.68
C PRO A 102 -2.65 1.60 15.84
N GLU A 103 -2.80 1.79 14.54
CA GLU A 103 -1.73 2.14 13.60
C GLU A 103 -1.05 3.47 13.94
N HIS A 104 -1.81 4.41 14.53
CA HIS A 104 -1.28 5.68 14.97
C HIS A 104 -0.39 5.57 16.21
N PHE A 105 -0.27 4.37 16.80
CA PHE A 105 0.53 4.05 17.98
C PHE A 105 1.52 2.91 17.70
N ALA A 106 1.81 2.64 16.43
CA ALA A 106 2.63 1.51 16.01
C ALA A 106 4.05 1.54 16.61
N LEU A 107 4.62 2.73 16.85
CA LEU A 107 5.99 2.85 17.33
C LEU A 107 6.13 2.58 18.83
N ASP A 108 5.04 2.66 19.61
CA ASP A 108 5.05 2.46 21.07
C ASP A 108 5.65 1.10 21.49
N ARG A 109 5.56 0.10 20.62
CA ARG A 109 6.11 -1.25 20.84
C ARG A 109 7.15 -1.68 19.82
N ALA A 110 7.47 -0.84 18.83
CA ALA A 110 8.41 -1.16 17.77
C ALA A 110 9.80 -0.55 18.00
N LEU A 111 9.90 0.50 18.82
CA LEU A 111 11.17 1.14 19.16
C LEU A 111 11.90 0.36 20.26
N VAL A 112 12.91 -0.43 19.87
CA VAL A 112 13.69 -1.27 20.79
C VAL A 112 14.84 -0.50 21.44
N THR A 113 15.46 0.42 20.71
CA THR A 113 16.64 1.16 21.18
C THR A 113 16.23 2.18 22.24
N ASP A 114 16.86 2.12 23.42
CA ASP A 114 16.67 3.12 24.48
C ASP A 114 17.03 4.52 23.97
N ARG A 115 16.17 5.51 24.29
CA ARG A 115 16.27 6.91 23.83
C ARG A 115 17.63 7.53 24.14
N LYS A 116 18.29 7.14 25.23
CA LYS A 116 19.63 7.68 25.58
C LYS A 116 20.72 7.34 24.56
N PHE A 117 20.49 6.34 23.71
CA PHE A 117 21.42 5.95 22.65
C PHE A 117 21.05 6.53 21.29
N TRP A 118 20.00 7.34 21.19
CA TRP A 118 19.56 7.91 19.91
C TRP A 118 20.51 9.04 19.49
N PRO A 119 21.20 8.94 18.34
CA PRO A 119 22.05 10.03 17.87
C PRO A 119 21.21 11.26 17.53
N GLN A 120 21.64 12.43 17.99
CA GLN A 120 20.90 13.69 17.78
C GLN A 120 20.59 13.95 16.29
N ALA A 121 21.54 13.66 15.40
CA ALA A 121 21.34 13.82 13.96
C ALA A 121 20.23 12.91 13.40
N THR A 122 20.08 11.69 13.93
CA THR A 122 19.03 10.75 13.53
C THR A 122 17.68 11.21 14.05
N VAL A 123 17.62 11.67 15.30
CA VAL A 123 16.40 12.22 15.91
C VAL A 123 15.90 13.43 15.12
N GLU A 124 16.82 14.33 14.74
CA GLU A 124 16.51 15.49 13.90
C GLU A 124 15.90 15.07 12.56
N LYS A 125 16.55 14.13 11.86
CA LYS A 125 16.12 13.64 10.55
C LYS A 125 14.74 12.97 10.61
N LEU A 126 14.46 12.26 11.69
CA LEU A 126 13.20 11.50 11.88
C LEU A 126 12.17 12.27 12.71
N ARG A 127 12.39 13.55 13.01
CA ARG A 127 11.47 14.35 13.85
C ARG A 127 10.00 14.29 13.41
N PRO A 128 9.65 14.35 12.10
CA PRO A 128 8.24 14.28 11.68
C PRO A 128 7.55 12.98 12.10
N ILE A 129 8.30 11.89 12.26
CA ILE A 129 7.80 10.57 12.66
C ILE A 129 7.88 10.42 14.19
N LEU A 130 9.00 10.84 14.78
CA LEU A 130 9.26 10.64 16.21
C LEU A 130 8.59 11.68 17.12
N GLY A 131 7.77 12.60 16.59
CA GLY A 131 7.23 13.76 17.29
C GLY A 131 6.72 13.46 18.71
N ARG A 132 5.93 12.39 18.87
CA ARG A 132 5.38 11.96 20.17
C ARG A 132 6.42 11.53 21.21
N PHE A 133 7.60 11.11 20.77
CA PHE A 133 8.66 10.58 21.62
C PHE A 133 9.73 11.63 21.96
N VAL A 134 9.73 12.75 21.21
CA VAL A 134 10.76 13.80 21.30
C VAL A 134 10.20 15.17 21.70
N ALA A 135 8.86 15.32 21.71
CA ALA A 135 8.21 16.48 22.28
C ALA A 135 8.40 16.49 23.81
N GLU A 136 8.82 17.64 24.36
CA GLU A 136 8.89 17.92 25.79
C GLU A 136 7.51 17.95 26.45
#